data_AF-A0A970KDM8-F1
#
_entry.id   AF-A0A970KDM8-F1
#
_cell.length_a   1.000
_cell.length_b   1.000
_cell.length_c   1.000
_cell.angle_alpha   90.00
_cell.angle_beta   90.00
_cell.angle_gamma   90.00
#
_symmetry.space_group_name_H-M   'P 1'
#
loop_
_entity.id
_entity.type
_entity.pdbx_description
1 polymer ?
#
loop_
_entity_poly.entity_id
_entity_poly.type
_entity_poly.pdbx_seq_one_letter_code
_entity_poly.pdbx_strand_id
1 'polypeptide(L)'
;MIIFSKQNIHKWAFWRAKPRFLFCISSGLVFALGVTMLSLLIKLCGNADIHVWKYSFPVFTGSFVSGSLFSIILWYQNDDHYREWKKTKDQSS
;
A
#
# COMPACT_ATOMS: atom_id res chain seq x y z
N MET A 1 -1.72 -0.45 -2.21
CA MET A 1 -2.71 0.28 -1.41
C MET A 1 -3.50 1.19 -2.35
N ILE A 2 -4.80 1.28 -2.10
CA ILE A 2 -5.88 1.57 -3.03
C ILE A 2 -5.74 2.96 -3.69
N ILE A 3 -5.73 3.00 -5.03
CA ILE A 3 -6.28 4.17 -5.76
C ILE A 3 -7.75 4.15 -5.42
N PHE A 4 -8.23 5.11 -4.63
CA PHE A 4 -9.61 5.11 -4.20
C PHE A 4 -10.50 5.34 -5.42
N SER A 5 -11.16 4.27 -5.89
CA SER A 5 -12.28 4.38 -6.83
C SER A 5 -13.24 5.48 -6.36
N LYS A 6 -13.92 6.14 -7.30
CA LYS A 6 -14.93 7.18 -7.01
C LYS A 6 -15.94 6.75 -5.92
N GLN A 7 -16.19 5.45 -5.77
CA GLN A 7 -17.07 4.89 -4.74
C GLN A 7 -16.46 4.92 -3.33
N ASN A 8 -15.15 4.74 -3.18
CA ASN A 8 -14.46 4.66 -1.88
C ASN A 8 -13.64 5.92 -1.53
N ILE A 9 -13.54 6.90 -2.43
CA ILE A 9 -12.77 8.15 -2.25
C ILE A 9 -13.19 8.93 -0.99
N HIS A 10 -14.43 8.79 -0.52
CA HIS A 10 -14.89 9.36 0.74
C HIS A 10 -14.09 8.87 1.96
N LYS A 11 -13.55 7.64 1.93
CA LYS A 11 -12.71 7.08 2.99
C LYS A 11 -11.31 7.69 3.03
N TRP A 12 -10.90 8.40 1.97
CA TRP A 12 -9.60 9.09 1.94
C TRP A 12 -9.48 10.17 3.02
N ALA A 13 -10.59 10.78 3.42
CA ALA A 13 -10.61 11.80 4.47
C ALA A 13 -9.97 11.30 5.78
N PHE A 14 -10.19 10.02 6.13
CA PHE A 14 -9.58 9.40 7.31
C PHE A 14 -8.05 9.33 7.21
N TRP A 15 -7.54 8.92 6.06
CA TRP A 15 -6.09 8.79 5.85
C TRP A 15 -5.45 10.17 5.80
N ARG A 16 -6.04 11.11 5.06
CA ARG A 16 -5.58 12.51 4.93
C ARG A 16 -5.42 13.23 6.27
N ALA A 17 -6.24 12.91 7.27
CA ALA A 17 -6.15 13.48 8.61
C ALA A 17 -4.92 12.98 9.40
N LYS A 18 -4.25 11.92 8.93
CA LYS A 18 -3.06 11.34 9.57
C LYS A 18 -1.78 11.82 8.88
N PRO A 19 -0.63 11.76 9.57
CA PRO A 19 0.67 12.01 8.94
C PRO A 19 0.91 11.10 7.74
N ARG A 20 1.39 11.68 6.63
CA ARG A 20 1.73 10.95 5.39
C ARG A 20 2.65 9.75 5.64
N PHE A 21 3.60 9.91 6.55
CA PHE A 21 4.54 8.86 6.92
C PHE A 21 3.84 7.60 7.44
N LEU A 22 2.77 7.75 8.23
CA LEU A 22 2.00 6.61 8.73
C LEU A 22 1.32 5.85 7.59
N PHE A 23 0.74 6.56 6.62
CA PHE A 23 0.18 5.93 5.42
C PHE A 23 1.23 5.17 4.62
N CYS A 24 2.41 5.77 4.44
CA CYS A 24 3.48 5.15 3.65
C CYS A 24 3.99 3.87 4.34
N ILE A 25 4.24 3.92 5.65
CA ILE A 25 4.64 2.73 6.42
C ILE A 25 3.54 1.66 6.39
N SER A 26 2.29 2.02 6.67
CA SER A 26 1.21 1.03 6.71
C SER A 26 1.02 0.38 5.33
N SER A 27 1.14 1.16 4.25
CA SER A 27 1.10 0.63 2.89
C SER A 27 2.26 -0.31 2.60
N GLY A 28 3.48 0.11 2.95
CA GLY A 28 4.69 -0.68 2.75
C GLY A 28 4.63 -1.98 3.54
N LEU A 29 4.11 -1.95 4.76
CA LEU A 29 3.93 -3.13 5.61
C LEU A 29 2.94 -4.13 4.98
N VAL A 30 1.76 -3.66 4.57
CA VAL A 30 0.77 -4.52 3.90
C VAL A 30 1.33 -5.12 2.61
N PHE A 31 2.05 -4.33 1.81
CA PHE A 31 2.68 -4.80 0.59
C PHE A 31 3.77 -5.84 0.87
N ALA A 32 4.67 -5.57 1.83
CA ALA A 32 5.72 -6.48 2.22
C ALA A 32 5.18 -7.82 2.74
N LEU A 33 4.13 -7.79 3.56
CA LEU A 33 3.45 -9.00 4.02
C LEU A 33 2.89 -9.79 2.84
N GLY A 34 2.19 -9.15 1.91
CA GLY A 34 1.64 -9.81 0.72
C GLY A 34 2.72 -10.46 -0.15
N VAL A 35 3.81 -9.72 -0.45
CA VAL A 35 4.93 -10.23 -1.26
C VAL A 35 5.65 -11.37 -0.53
N THR A 36 5.86 -11.25 0.78
CA THR A 36 6.52 -12.30 1.57
C THR A 36 5.68 -13.57 1.58
N MET A 37 4.36 -13.46 1.81
CA MET A 37 3.44 -14.61 1.74
C MET A 37 3.45 -15.27 0.36
N LEU A 38 3.38 -14.47 -0.72
CA LEU A 38 3.46 -15.00 -2.08
C LEU A 38 4.79 -15.72 -2.35
N SER A 39 5.91 -15.13 -1.92
CA SER A 39 7.23 -15.72 -2.08
C SER A 39 7.39 -17.05 -1.34
N LEU A 40 6.78 -17.18 -0.17
CA LEU A 40 6.76 -18.42 0.61
C LEU A 40 5.90 -19.48 -0.08
N LEU A 41 4.73 -19.11 -0.60
CA LEU A 41 3.86 -20.03 -1.34
C LEU A 41 4.56 -20.58 -2.59
N ILE A 42 5.26 -19.74 -3.36
CA ILE A 42 6.03 -20.17 -4.53
C ILE A 42 7.11 -21.19 -4.13
N LYS A 43 7.82 -20.94 -3.02
CA LYS A 43 8.85 -21.87 -2.53
C LYS A 43 8.28 -23.18 -2.01
N LEU A 44 7.13 -23.15 -1.34
CA LEU A 44 6.42 -24.35 -0.89
C LEU A 44 6.00 -25.22 -2.07
N CYS A 45 5.49 -24.63 -3.16
CA CYS A 45 5.16 -25.37 -4.38
C CYS A 45 6.40 -25.96 -5.08
N GLY A 46 7.59 -25.38 -4.88
CA GLY A 46 8.83 -25.78 -5.52
C GLY A 46 9.63 -26.88 -4.82
N ASN A 47 9.15 -27.44 -3.70
CA ASN A 47 9.86 -28.48 -2.90
C ASN A 47 11.33 -28.11 -2.54
N ALA A 48 11.64 -26.83 -2.42
CA ALA A 48 12.98 -26.39 -2.02
C ALA A 48 13.16 -26.48 -0.50
N ASP A 49 14.37 -26.76 -0.01
CA ASP A 49 14.69 -26.63 1.41
C ASP A 49 14.51 -25.18 1.88
N ILE A 50 13.52 -24.94 2.74
CA ILE A 50 13.09 -23.59 3.10
C ILE A 50 13.75 -23.15 4.41
N HIS A 51 14.88 -22.46 4.31
CA HIS A 51 15.34 -21.59 5.40
C HIS A 51 14.48 -20.32 5.45
N VAL A 52 13.30 -20.43 6.07
CA VAL A 52 12.25 -19.38 6.12
C VAL A 52 12.85 -18.02 6.48
N TRP A 53 13.62 -17.94 7.56
CA TRP A 53 14.20 -16.67 8.03
C TRP A 53 15.20 -16.03 7.07
N LYS A 54 16.10 -16.83 6.47
CA LYS A 54 17.14 -16.33 5.55
C LYS A 54 16.53 -15.76 4.26
N TYR A 55 15.38 -16.27 3.85
CA TYR A 55 14.72 -15.84 2.62
C TYR A 55 13.64 -14.77 2.86
N SER A 56 12.81 -14.93 3.88
CA SER A 56 11.71 -14.01 4.16
C SER A 56 12.19 -12.66 4.64
N PHE A 57 13.28 -12.58 5.41
CA PHE A 57 13.71 -11.30 5.97
C PHE A 57 14.23 -10.31 4.89
N PRO A 58 15.11 -10.70 3.94
CA PRO A 58 15.50 -9.81 2.84
C PRO A 58 14.33 -9.44 1.93
N VAL A 59 13.47 -10.40 1.59
CA VAL A 59 12.28 -10.16 0.74
C VAL A 59 11.33 -9.18 1.42
N PHE A 60 11.06 -9.38 2.71
CA PHE A 60 10.20 -8.50 3.50
C PHE A 60 10.77 -7.08 3.58
N THR A 61 12.04 -6.94 3.96
CA THR A 61 12.68 -5.62 4.12
C THR A 61 12.78 -4.86 2.81
N GLY A 62 13.20 -5.51 1.72
CA GLY A 62 13.22 -4.91 0.39
C GLY A 62 11.83 -4.47 -0.07
N SER A 63 10.84 -5.36 0.04
CA SER A 63 9.45 -5.05 -0.34
C SER A 63 8.85 -3.95 0.53
N PHE A 64 9.19 -3.90 1.81
CA PHE A 64 8.73 -2.88 2.76
C PHE A 64 9.23 -1.49 2.37
N VAL A 65 10.52 -1.36 2.08
CA VAL A 65 11.12 -0.09 1.65
C VAL A 65 10.55 0.34 0.31
N SER A 66 10.54 -0.54 -0.69
CA SER A 66 9.97 -0.23 -2.02
C SER A 66 8.48 0.13 -1.94
N GLY A 67 7.70 -0.62 -1.18
CA GLY A 67 6.27 -0.35 -0.96
C GLY A 67 6.04 0.98 -0.26
N SER A 68 6.85 1.31 0.75
CA SER A 68 6.75 2.60 1.47
C SER A 68 7.07 3.78 0.56
N LEU A 69 8.12 3.68 -0.26
CA LEU A 69 8.50 4.73 -1.21
C LEU A 69 7.45 4.91 -2.31
N PHE A 70 6.96 3.82 -2.89
CA PHE A 70 5.91 3.86 -3.90
C PHE A 70 4.62 4.49 -3.36
N SER A 71 4.34 4.29 -2.07
CA SER A 71 3.16 4.84 -1.41
C SER A 71 3.20 6.36 -1.23
N ILE A 72 4.38 6.99 -1.35
CA ILE A 72 4.49 8.45 -1.42
C ILE A 72 3.78 8.97 -2.67
N ILE A 73 4.02 8.33 -3.82
CA ILE A 73 3.40 8.72 -5.10
C ILE A 73 1.89 8.52 -5.02
N LEU A 74 1.46 7.37 -4.51
CA LEU A 74 0.03 7.05 -4.33
C LEU A 74 -0.68 8.02 -3.39
N TRP A 75 0.03 8.56 -2.40
CA TRP A 75 -0.55 9.58 -1.51
C TRP A 75 -0.93 10.84 -2.27
N TYR A 76 -0.03 11.35 -3.12
CA TYR A 76 -0.30 12.55 -3.90
C TYR A 76 -1.42 12.33 -4.91
N GLN A 77 -1.39 11.21 -5.65
CA GLN A 77 -2.45 10.86 -6.60
C GLN A 77 -3.83 10.77 -5.92
N ASN A 78 -3.91 10.15 -4.74
CA ASN A 78 -5.16 10.07 -4.00
C ASN A 78 -5.62 11.44 -3.45
N ASP A 79 -4.70 12.31 -3.04
CA ASP A 79 -5.05 13.68 -2.58
C ASP A 79 -5.63 14.50 -3.74
N ASP A 80 -5.06 14.40 -4.93
CA ASP A 80 -5.55 15.08 -6.13
C ASP A 80 -6.95 14.61 -6.52
N HIS A 81 -7.17 13.29 -6.62
CA HIS A 81 -8.49 12.74 -6.91
C HIS A 81 -9.55 13.07 -5.85
N TYR A 82 -9.15 13.15 -4.58
CA TYR A 82 -10.07 13.55 -3.52
C TYR A 82 -10.49 15.02 -3.66
N ARG A 83 -9.55 15.92 -4.01
CA ARG A 83 -9.85 17.33 -4.27
C ARG A 83 -10.81 17.49 -5.45
N GLU A 84 -10.60 16.74 -6.53
CA GLU A 84 -11.50 16.73 -7.69
C GLU A 84 -12.90 16.25 -7.32
N TRP A 85 -13.00 15.11 -6.63
CA TRP A 85 -14.26 14.56 -6.14
C TRP A 85 -15.01 15.54 -5.24
N LYS A 86 -14.31 16.22 -4.33
CA LYS A 86 -14.90 17.21 -3.43
C LYS A 86 -15.48 18.40 -4.20
N LYS A 87 -14.75 18.93 -5.19
CA LYS A 87 -15.27 20.00 -6.07
C LYS A 87 -16.55 19.59 -6.80
N THR A 88 -16.62 18.33 -7.27
CA THR A 88 -17.81 17.83 -7.97
C THR A 88 -19.03 17.75 -7.04
N LYS A 89 -18.81 17.36 -5.77
CA LYS A 89 -19.85 17.33 -4.73
C LYS A 89 -20.37 18.73 -4.40
N ASP A 90 -19.46 19.68 -4.19
CA ASP A 90 -19.78 21.06 -3.79
C ASP A 90 -20.49 21.85 -4.91
N GLN A 91 -20.27 21.49 -6.19
CA GLN A 91 -20.99 22.08 -7.34
C GLN A 91 -22.36 21.44 -7.62
N SER A 92 -22.62 20.26 -7.05
CA SER A 92 -23.88 19.52 -7.22
C SER A 92 -24.88 19.73 -6.07
N SER A 93 -24.51 20.56 -5.08
CA SER A 93 -25.31 20.90 -3.89
C SER A 93 -25.79 22.35 -3.99
#